data_AF-A0AAD6UAJ8-F1
#
_entry.id   AF-A0AAD6UAJ8-F1
#
_cell.length_a   1.000
_cell.length_b   1.000
_cell.length_c   1.000
_cell.angle_alpha   90.00
_cell.angle_beta   90.00
_cell.angle_gamma   90.00
#
_symmetry.space_group_name_H-M   'P 1'
#
loop_
_entity.id
_entity.type
_entity.pdbx_description
1 polymer ?
#
loop_
_entity_poly.entity_id
_entity_poly.type
_entity_poly.pdbx_seq_one_letter_code
_entity_poly.pdbx_strand_id
1 'polypeptide(L)'
;MAYHAVPIVALPLIQNALRQPETWNSDWEKITQTVDRVQSPSDLVASAAFQLRAYPSTMDEFFLEYPTMLGRLCHVQAWLTVDALQYFVSEDLEAKWMSASPELRGKHVLIGISNACSIAKNLHDTRTYCGRELRLARLQNDGRALLDLLDTVMVEGTSHLRKEGTMSDLTDAVAEGILKVPGKPRYVPHPTWDAFANARERLTATDTEKLALGNILVLRTKLICHIIHFTIRSFLGLELPEITVTKHRKRKMPAEALSIQAFGAAFMEQTLGPAGAKAVAKDNKEAFKERQSKRKEHCSYAGCSIVNDDSVKYPRCKKCWENMRREVLYCSVECQKADWKLNHKTICGRALTFDAVSKPVLAPRPTVKPPAVGAYVPSKVLLLQIAALSKHPKIDYFIMGELNDSVDLDFPDPEAQGLFRKCRDKAMTTGDRLSVAIMAHFLCWMTMDAHCIAKGATSSVIVRQLKKEYGFDELHRAVAEMQERQNRDPFKRPVLLTSMSPQNWMKFCRGMNVTRQVVLE
;
A
#
# COMPACT_ATOMS: atom_id res chain seq x y z
N MET A 1 -21.59 39.86 1.39
CA MET A 1 -21.28 38.98 2.55
C MET A 1 -19.82 39.16 2.89
N ALA A 2 -19.51 39.79 4.02
CA ALA A 2 -18.14 39.84 4.53
C ALA A 2 -17.80 38.45 5.07
N TYR A 3 -16.92 37.71 4.39
CA TYR A 3 -16.36 36.49 4.96
C TYR A 3 -15.51 36.92 6.15
N HIS A 4 -15.92 36.55 7.37
CA HIS A 4 -15.06 36.69 8.53
C HIS A 4 -13.78 35.90 8.24
N ALA A 5 -12.65 36.61 8.17
CA ALA A 5 -11.36 35.97 7.95
C ALA A 5 -11.11 35.00 9.10
N VAL A 6 -11.19 33.69 8.82
CA VAL A 6 -10.81 32.65 9.79
C VAL A 6 -9.37 32.95 10.18
N PRO A 7 -9.05 33.07 11.49
CA PRO A 7 -7.69 33.33 11.92
C PRO A 7 -6.75 32.29 11.31
N ILE A 8 -5.77 32.74 10.54
CA ILE A 8 -4.79 31.85 9.94
C ILE A 8 -3.78 31.50 11.04
N VAL A 9 -3.88 30.29 11.56
CA VAL A 9 -2.88 29.78 12.51
C VAL A 9 -1.68 29.33 11.71
N ALA A 10 -0.50 29.89 12.01
CA ALA A 10 0.75 29.43 11.41
C ALA A 10 1.02 27.98 11.86
N LEU A 11 0.99 27.03 10.91
CA LEU A 11 1.25 25.62 11.21
C LEU A 11 2.75 25.37 11.40
N PRO A 12 3.15 24.39 12.23
CA PRO A 12 4.54 24.02 12.40
C PRO A 12 5.11 23.55 11.06
N LEU A 13 6.41 23.77 10.85
CA LEU A 13 7.04 23.40 9.59
C LEU A 13 7.12 21.88 9.44
N ILE A 14 6.67 21.34 8.30
CA ILE A 14 6.61 19.89 8.06
C ILE A 14 7.98 19.20 8.18
N GLN A 15 9.06 19.86 7.76
CA GLN A 15 10.42 19.32 7.83
C GLN A 15 10.90 19.13 9.28
N ASN A 16 10.33 19.87 10.23
CA ASN A 16 10.67 19.72 11.64
C ASN A 16 10.03 18.47 12.25
N ALA A 17 9.04 17.86 11.58
CA ALA A 17 8.44 16.61 12.05
C ALA A 17 9.52 15.53 12.26
N LEU A 18 10.47 15.38 11.34
CA LEU A 18 11.53 14.38 11.46
C LEU A 18 12.81 14.93 12.12
N ARG A 19 13.11 16.22 11.93
CA ARG A 19 14.36 16.83 12.45
C ARG A 19 14.31 17.12 13.95
N GLN A 20 13.14 17.50 14.46
CA GLN A 20 12.92 17.95 15.84
C GLN A 20 11.51 17.53 16.30
N PRO A 21 11.21 16.21 16.33
CA PRO A 21 9.86 15.71 16.50
C PRO A 21 9.19 16.20 17.80
N GLU A 22 9.94 16.30 18.90
CA GLU A 22 9.42 16.74 20.21
C GLU A 22 8.94 18.20 20.17
N THR A 23 9.80 19.12 19.71
CA THR A 23 9.46 20.54 19.57
C THR A 23 8.32 20.73 18.58
N TRP A 24 8.41 20.09 17.42
CA TRP A 24 7.36 20.14 16.39
C TRP A 24 6.01 19.62 16.91
N ASN A 25 6.01 18.54 17.69
CA ASN A 25 4.80 18.01 18.29
C ASN A 25 4.24 18.93 19.38
N SER A 26 5.10 19.51 20.21
CA SER A 26 4.70 20.50 21.22
C SER A 26 3.96 21.69 20.60
N ASP A 27 4.44 22.19 19.46
CA ASP A 27 3.77 23.28 18.76
C ASP A 27 2.40 22.86 18.19
N TRP A 28 2.29 21.63 17.68
CA TRP A 28 0.99 21.07 17.30
C TRP A 28 0.02 20.91 18.46
N GLU A 29 0.49 20.49 19.65
CA GLU A 29 -0.35 20.38 20.85
C GLU A 29 -0.89 21.75 21.29
N LYS A 30 -0.09 22.82 21.17
CA LYS A 30 -0.56 24.19 21.42
C LYS A 30 -1.63 24.62 20.42
N ILE A 31 -1.42 24.30 19.14
CA ILE A 31 -2.36 24.65 18.06
C ILE A 31 -3.67 23.88 18.21
N THR A 32 -3.63 22.58 18.50
CA THR A 32 -4.85 21.77 18.67
C THR A 32 -5.70 22.25 19.84
N GLN A 33 -5.07 22.69 20.95
CA GLN A 33 -5.77 23.30 22.08
C GLN A 33 -6.49 24.61 21.72
N THR A 34 -6.00 25.37 20.74
CA THR A 34 -6.64 26.61 20.28
C THR A 34 -7.65 26.34 19.15
N VAL A 35 -7.31 25.50 18.18
CA VAL A 35 -8.14 25.18 17.01
C VAL A 35 -9.46 24.52 17.41
N ASP A 36 -9.45 23.59 18.38
CA ASP A 36 -10.68 22.96 18.89
C ASP A 36 -11.69 23.99 19.43
N ARG A 37 -11.24 25.20 19.77
CA ARG A 37 -12.09 26.32 20.22
C ARG A 37 -12.49 27.27 19.10
N VAL A 38 -11.75 27.29 17.99
CA VAL A 38 -11.80 28.40 17.01
C VAL A 38 -12.32 27.97 15.64
N GLN A 39 -12.14 26.71 15.22
CA GLN A 39 -12.54 26.25 13.89
C GLN A 39 -13.59 25.15 13.96
N SER A 40 -14.81 25.45 13.52
CA SER A 40 -15.85 24.43 13.37
C SER A 40 -15.62 23.61 12.09
N PRO A 41 -16.12 22.35 11.99
CA PRO A 41 -16.16 21.62 10.73
C PRO A 41 -16.78 22.42 9.58
N SER A 42 -17.76 23.29 9.88
CA SER A 42 -18.38 24.16 8.89
C SER A 42 -17.39 25.15 8.29
N ASP A 43 -16.57 25.81 9.12
CA ASP A 43 -15.58 26.79 8.66
C ASP A 43 -14.50 26.14 7.80
N LEU A 44 -14.07 24.95 8.21
CA LEU A 44 -13.07 24.16 7.50
C LEU A 44 -13.58 23.71 6.13
N VAL A 45 -14.81 23.18 6.07
CA VAL A 45 -15.43 22.76 4.81
C VAL A 45 -15.74 23.96 3.93
N ALA A 46 -16.20 25.08 4.50
CA ALA A 46 -16.44 26.30 3.74
C ALA A 46 -15.15 26.85 3.13
N SER A 47 -14.05 26.86 3.90
CA SER A 47 -12.71 27.27 3.43
C SER A 47 -12.20 26.36 2.32
N ALA A 48 -12.26 25.04 2.50
CA ALA A 48 -11.88 24.07 1.48
C ALA A 48 -12.75 24.20 0.22
N ALA A 49 -14.07 24.35 0.37
CA ALA A 49 -14.99 24.54 -0.75
C ALA A 49 -14.76 25.87 -1.48
N PHE A 50 -14.40 26.94 -0.75
CA PHE A 50 -14.01 28.21 -1.34
C PHE A 50 -12.76 28.04 -2.21
N GLN A 51 -11.72 27.34 -1.71
CA GLN A 51 -10.51 27.07 -2.49
C GLN A 51 -10.82 26.29 -3.76
N LEU A 52 -11.68 25.27 -3.69
CA LEU A 52 -12.10 24.50 -4.86
C LEU A 52 -12.85 25.35 -5.89
N ARG A 53 -13.74 26.26 -5.44
CA ARG A 53 -14.48 27.18 -6.32
C ARG A 53 -13.60 28.24 -6.95
N ALA A 54 -12.64 28.78 -6.20
CA ALA A 54 -11.70 29.78 -6.69
C ALA A 54 -10.84 29.25 -7.85
N TYR A 55 -10.70 27.92 -7.96
CA TYR A 55 -9.90 27.27 -8.99
C TYR A 55 -10.67 26.14 -9.68
N PRO A 56 -11.56 26.44 -10.63
CA PRO A 56 -12.38 25.42 -11.31
C PRO A 56 -11.54 24.30 -11.96
N SER A 57 -10.35 24.62 -12.48
CA SER A 57 -9.43 23.61 -13.01
C SER A 57 -8.91 22.62 -11.98
N THR A 58 -8.87 23.02 -10.70
CA THR A 58 -8.51 22.13 -9.58
C THR A 58 -9.70 21.28 -9.16
N MET A 59 -10.94 21.76 -9.30
CA MET A 59 -12.13 20.97 -8.94
C MET A 59 -12.18 19.65 -9.71
N ASP A 60 -11.91 19.67 -11.03
CA ASP A 60 -11.78 18.45 -11.83
C ASP A 60 -10.64 17.54 -11.36
N GLU A 61 -9.52 18.11 -10.91
CA GLU A 61 -8.40 17.35 -10.35
C GLU A 61 -8.77 16.68 -9.02
N PHE A 62 -9.42 17.40 -8.12
CA PHE A 62 -9.89 16.84 -6.86
C PHE A 62 -10.95 15.76 -7.09
N PHE A 63 -11.85 15.93 -8.07
CA PHE A 63 -12.79 14.88 -8.43
C PHE A 63 -12.10 13.62 -8.96
N LEU A 64 -10.96 13.74 -9.62
CA LEU A 64 -10.17 12.59 -10.09
C LEU A 64 -9.35 11.94 -8.98
N GLU A 65 -8.77 12.77 -8.13
CA GLU A 65 -7.96 12.33 -7.03
C GLU A 65 -8.82 11.66 -5.95
N TYR A 66 -10.07 12.11 -5.76
CA TYR A 66 -10.94 11.63 -4.69
C TYR A 66 -11.23 10.12 -4.73
N PRO A 67 -11.70 9.51 -5.83
CA PRO A 67 -11.84 8.05 -5.94
C PRO A 67 -10.53 7.32 -5.69
N THR A 68 -9.43 7.89 -6.17
CA THR A 68 -8.09 7.33 -5.99
C THR A 68 -7.68 7.35 -4.51
N MET A 69 -7.97 8.44 -3.80
CA MET A 69 -7.73 8.54 -2.36
C MET A 69 -8.64 7.61 -1.55
N LEU A 70 -9.92 7.48 -1.93
CA LEU A 70 -10.84 6.52 -1.32
C LEU A 70 -10.33 5.08 -1.47
N GLY A 71 -9.97 4.68 -2.69
CA GLY A 71 -9.40 3.35 -2.96
C GLY A 71 -8.11 3.13 -2.17
N ARG A 72 -7.20 4.11 -2.15
CA ARG A 72 -5.96 4.03 -1.37
C ARG A 72 -6.21 3.92 0.12
N LEU A 73 -7.20 4.63 0.67
CA LEU A 73 -7.57 4.49 2.07
C LEU A 73 -8.05 3.06 2.36
N CYS A 74 -8.91 2.48 1.51
CA CYS A 74 -9.34 1.09 1.66
C CYS A 74 -8.15 0.13 1.62
N HIS A 75 -7.20 0.34 0.71
CA HIS A 75 -5.97 -0.47 0.64
C HIS A 75 -5.12 -0.33 1.91
N VAL A 76 -4.91 0.89 2.40
CA VAL A 76 -4.17 1.15 3.65
C VAL A 76 -4.84 0.45 4.83
N GLN A 77 -6.18 0.48 4.91
CA GLN A 77 -6.93 -0.23 5.96
C GLN A 77 -6.79 -1.75 5.86
N ALA A 78 -6.86 -2.31 4.66
CA ALA A 78 -6.67 -3.74 4.45
C ALA A 78 -5.25 -4.19 4.84
N TRP A 79 -4.23 -3.45 4.40
CA TRP A 79 -2.84 -3.73 4.74
C TRP A 79 -2.58 -3.60 6.24
N LEU A 80 -3.02 -2.49 6.86
CA LEU A 80 -2.91 -2.30 8.30
C LEU A 80 -3.61 -3.43 9.08
N THR A 81 -4.75 -3.91 8.59
CA THR A 81 -5.46 -5.03 9.22
C THR A 81 -4.65 -6.32 9.17
N VAL A 82 -4.09 -6.66 8.01
CA VAL A 82 -3.27 -7.87 7.85
C VAL A 82 -2.04 -7.80 8.76
N ASP A 83 -1.28 -6.70 8.68
CA ASP A 83 -0.10 -6.48 9.51
C ASP A 83 -0.44 -6.57 11.00
N ALA A 84 -1.46 -5.84 11.45
CA ALA A 84 -1.86 -5.84 12.85
C ALA A 84 -2.30 -7.22 13.35
N LEU A 85 -3.11 -7.95 12.59
CA LEU A 85 -3.53 -9.31 12.95
C LEU A 85 -2.35 -10.26 13.07
N GLN A 86 -1.40 -10.18 12.13
CA GLN A 86 -0.19 -10.97 12.21
C GLN A 86 0.56 -10.67 13.51
N TYR A 87 0.74 -9.40 13.87
CA TYR A 87 1.44 -9.04 15.10
C TYR A 87 0.65 -9.37 16.37
N PHE A 88 -0.68 -9.33 16.35
CA PHE A 88 -1.48 -9.84 17.47
C PHE A 88 -1.23 -11.32 17.71
N VAL A 89 -1.19 -12.12 16.64
CA VAL A 89 -1.02 -13.57 16.72
C VAL A 89 0.43 -13.97 17.01
N SER A 90 1.41 -13.39 16.32
CA SER A 90 2.81 -13.83 16.41
C SER A 90 3.59 -13.14 17.54
N GLU A 91 3.24 -11.89 17.86
CA GLU A 91 4.01 -11.07 18.80
C GLU A 91 3.27 -10.74 20.09
N ASP A 92 2.02 -11.18 20.25
CA ASP A 92 1.16 -10.76 21.37
C ASP A 92 1.15 -9.22 21.53
N LEU A 93 0.95 -8.53 20.39
CA LEU A 93 1.06 -7.07 20.29
C LEU A 93 0.22 -6.35 21.36
N GLU A 94 -0.98 -6.83 21.66
CA GLU A 94 -1.87 -6.21 22.65
C GLU A 94 -1.25 -6.24 24.04
N ALA A 95 -0.84 -7.41 24.53
CA ALA A 95 -0.27 -7.53 25.86
C ALA A 95 1.05 -6.75 25.96
N LYS A 96 1.93 -6.85 24.96
CA LYS A 96 3.18 -6.08 24.92
C LYS A 96 2.90 -4.58 24.95
N TRP A 97 1.98 -4.08 24.13
CA TRP A 97 1.63 -2.65 24.09
C TRP A 97 1.02 -2.15 25.41
N MET A 98 0.11 -2.92 26.01
CA MET A 98 -0.53 -2.55 27.27
C MET A 98 0.44 -2.59 28.44
N SER A 99 1.41 -3.51 28.42
CA SER A 99 2.46 -3.64 29.44
C SER A 99 3.56 -2.56 29.35
N ALA A 100 3.72 -1.92 28.19
CA ALA A 100 4.71 -0.86 27.98
C ALA A 100 4.46 0.36 28.89
N SER A 101 5.52 1.03 29.34
CA SER A 101 5.35 2.27 30.10
C SER A 101 4.78 3.40 29.21
N PRO A 102 4.10 4.41 29.79
CA PRO A 102 3.64 5.58 29.05
C PRO A 102 4.77 6.28 28.28
N GLU A 103 5.99 6.32 28.82
CA GLU A 103 7.16 6.93 28.18
C GLU A 103 7.59 6.14 26.93
N LEU A 104 7.62 4.80 27.03
CA LEU A 104 7.94 3.93 25.89
C LEU A 104 6.88 4.07 24.80
N ARG A 105 5.59 4.02 25.16
CA ARG A 105 4.49 4.27 24.22
C ARG A 105 4.60 5.65 23.58
N GLY A 106 4.88 6.68 24.38
CA GLY A 106 5.05 8.06 23.94
C GLY A 106 6.13 8.21 22.86
N LYS A 107 7.28 7.56 23.06
CA LYS A 107 8.36 7.52 22.06
C LYS A 107 7.87 6.98 20.71
N HIS A 108 7.21 5.82 20.69
CA HIS A 108 6.75 5.19 19.45
C HIS A 108 5.53 5.87 18.82
N VAL A 109 4.66 6.47 19.63
CA VAL A 109 3.58 7.35 19.15
C VAL A 109 4.19 8.57 18.46
N LEU A 110 5.19 9.21 19.05
CA LEU A 110 5.83 10.39 18.47
C LEU A 110 6.51 10.06 17.13
N ILE A 111 7.18 8.90 17.03
CA ILE A 111 7.70 8.37 15.77
C ILE A 111 6.57 8.19 14.74
N GLY A 112 5.45 7.60 15.14
CA GLY A 112 4.30 7.40 14.25
C GLY A 112 3.70 8.72 13.73
N ILE A 113 3.45 9.68 14.63
CA ILE A 113 2.90 11.00 14.29
C ILE A 113 3.84 11.76 13.36
N SER A 114 5.14 11.84 13.71
CA SER A 114 6.13 12.60 12.93
C SER A 114 6.33 12.01 11.52
N ASN A 115 6.47 10.68 11.41
CA ASN A 115 6.66 10.03 10.13
C ASN A 115 5.40 10.15 9.26
N ALA A 116 4.21 9.96 9.80
CA ALA A 116 2.97 10.06 9.02
C ALA A 116 2.72 11.49 8.50
N CYS A 117 2.99 12.50 9.32
CA CYS A 117 2.85 13.90 8.90
C CYS A 117 3.93 14.31 7.88
N SER A 118 5.11 13.69 7.90
CA SER A 118 6.18 14.02 6.94
C SER A 118 5.95 13.49 5.52
N ILE A 119 5.07 12.48 5.34
CA ILE A 119 4.74 11.87 4.05
C ILE A 119 4.35 12.94 3.02
N ALA A 120 3.39 13.81 3.37
CA ALA A 120 2.85 14.80 2.46
C ALA A 120 2.27 16.01 3.19
N LYS A 121 2.31 17.18 2.54
CA LYS A 121 1.80 18.43 3.12
C LYS A 121 0.32 18.35 3.50
N ASN A 122 -0.52 17.72 2.68
CA ASN A 122 -1.93 17.57 3.01
C ASN A 122 -2.15 16.69 4.25
N LEU A 123 -1.35 15.65 4.48
CA LEU A 123 -1.42 14.83 5.70
C LEU A 123 -0.93 15.61 6.93
N HIS A 124 0.15 16.40 6.79
CA HIS A 124 0.59 17.33 7.84
C HIS A 124 -0.52 18.33 8.21
N ASP A 125 -1.10 19.02 7.23
CA ASP A 125 -2.14 20.03 7.46
C ASP A 125 -3.41 19.39 8.06
N THR A 126 -3.73 18.16 7.66
CA THR A 126 -4.88 17.37 8.14
C THR A 126 -4.85 17.12 9.65
N ARG A 127 -3.68 17.21 10.29
CA ARG A 127 -3.58 17.08 11.75
C ARG A 127 -4.42 18.12 12.50
N THR A 128 -4.71 19.28 11.90
CA THR A 128 -5.66 20.27 12.43
C THR A 128 -7.07 19.69 12.66
N TYR A 129 -7.46 18.65 11.92
CA TYR A 129 -8.78 18.00 12.01
C TYR A 129 -8.81 16.80 12.96
N CYS A 130 -7.67 16.49 13.57
CA CYS A 130 -7.45 15.28 14.36
C CYS A 130 -7.01 15.61 15.80
N GLY A 131 -7.26 16.84 16.25
CA GLY A 131 -6.81 17.35 17.55
C GLY A 131 -7.31 16.52 18.73
N ARG A 132 -8.42 15.80 18.57
CA ARG A 132 -8.95 14.90 19.59
C ARG A 132 -8.31 13.51 19.57
N GLU A 133 -8.07 12.93 18.39
CA GLU A 133 -7.57 11.55 18.26
C GLU A 133 -6.05 11.45 18.41
N LEU A 134 -5.32 12.43 17.88
CA LEU A 134 -3.88 12.35 17.66
C LEU A 134 -3.07 13.17 18.67
N ARG A 135 -3.59 13.31 19.90
CA ARG A 135 -2.82 13.89 21.02
C ARG A 135 -1.83 12.87 21.55
N LEU A 136 -0.59 13.27 21.73
CA LEU A 136 0.46 12.40 22.26
C LEU A 136 0.05 11.85 23.64
N ALA A 137 -0.42 12.73 24.53
CA ALA A 137 -0.89 12.35 25.86
C ALA A 137 -2.02 11.31 25.82
N ARG A 138 -2.96 11.44 24.87
CA ARG A 138 -4.08 10.50 24.73
C ARG A 138 -3.59 9.11 24.32
N LEU A 139 -2.72 9.04 23.32
CA LEU A 139 -2.25 7.77 22.76
C LEU A 139 -1.27 7.04 23.67
N GLN A 140 -0.48 7.77 24.48
CA GLN A 140 0.57 7.18 25.32
C GLN A 140 0.11 6.74 26.72
N ASN A 141 -0.83 7.45 27.34
CA ASN A 141 -1.08 7.29 28.79
C ASN A 141 -1.68 5.93 29.12
N ASP A 142 -2.83 5.62 28.52
CA ASP A 142 -3.58 4.38 28.72
C ASP A 142 -3.07 3.25 27.80
N GLY A 143 -2.66 3.60 26.58
CA GLY A 143 -2.35 2.62 25.54
C GLY A 143 -3.60 2.11 24.82
N ARG A 144 -4.75 2.00 25.50
CA ARG A 144 -6.01 1.56 24.88
C ARG A 144 -6.47 2.44 23.73
N ALA A 145 -6.26 3.75 23.83
CA ALA A 145 -6.67 4.70 22.80
C ALA A 145 -6.11 4.38 21.40
N LEU A 146 -4.87 3.86 21.31
CA LEU A 146 -4.29 3.43 20.03
C LEU A 146 -4.99 2.17 19.50
N LEU A 147 -5.26 1.20 20.38
CA LEU A 147 -5.92 -0.06 20.03
C LEU A 147 -7.38 0.15 19.61
N ASP A 148 -8.10 1.06 20.25
CA ASP A 148 -9.47 1.42 19.86
C ASP A 148 -9.51 2.10 18.48
N LEU A 149 -8.51 2.95 18.18
CA LEU A 149 -8.38 3.53 16.84
C LEU A 149 -8.05 2.46 15.80
N LEU A 150 -7.20 1.48 16.14
CA LEU A 150 -6.89 0.35 15.28
C LEU A 150 -8.14 -0.49 14.98
N ASP A 151 -8.91 -0.89 15.99
CA ASP A 151 -10.18 -1.64 15.82
C ASP A 151 -11.17 -0.91 14.92
N THR A 152 -11.21 0.41 15.03
CA THR A 152 -12.08 1.27 14.24
C THR A 152 -11.74 1.23 12.75
N VAL A 153 -10.45 1.20 12.41
CA VAL A 153 -9.99 1.26 11.01
C VAL A 153 -9.71 -0.11 10.38
N MET A 154 -9.66 -1.18 11.18
CA MET A 154 -9.50 -2.55 10.68
C MET A 154 -10.68 -3.00 9.83
N VAL A 155 -10.48 -3.94 8.90
CA VAL A 155 -11.57 -4.49 8.06
C VAL A 155 -12.66 -5.11 8.94
N GLU A 156 -13.93 -4.87 8.59
CA GLU A 156 -15.08 -5.39 9.34
C GLU A 156 -15.06 -6.92 9.41
N GLY A 157 -15.52 -7.47 10.55
CA GLY A 157 -15.54 -8.91 10.78
C GLY A 157 -14.20 -9.51 11.23
N THR A 158 -13.13 -8.73 11.38
CA THR A 158 -11.82 -9.25 11.79
C THR A 158 -11.56 -9.24 13.30
N SER A 159 -12.47 -8.66 14.10
CA SER A 159 -12.28 -8.52 15.55
C SER A 159 -12.15 -9.84 16.30
N HIS A 160 -12.74 -10.93 15.80
CA HIS A 160 -12.61 -12.26 16.40
C HIS A 160 -11.19 -12.82 16.22
N LEU A 161 -10.57 -12.58 15.05
CA LEU A 161 -9.19 -13.01 14.76
C LEU A 161 -8.17 -12.34 15.68
N ARG A 162 -8.44 -11.10 16.13
CA ARG A 162 -7.58 -10.42 17.11
C ARG A 162 -7.62 -11.09 18.48
N LYS A 163 -8.80 -11.49 18.96
CA LYS A 163 -8.97 -11.96 20.36
C LYS A 163 -8.57 -13.41 20.54
N GLU A 164 -8.89 -14.25 19.55
CA GLU A 164 -8.84 -15.71 19.68
C GLU A 164 -8.20 -16.37 18.45
N GLY A 165 -7.77 -15.58 17.46
CA GLY A 165 -7.24 -16.12 16.22
C GLY A 165 -5.87 -16.75 16.38
N THR A 166 -5.65 -17.82 15.63
CA THR A 166 -4.34 -18.44 15.43
C THR A 166 -3.74 -18.00 14.09
N MET A 167 -2.47 -18.34 13.84
CA MET A 167 -1.83 -18.07 12.56
C MET A 167 -2.50 -18.86 11.41
N SER A 168 -3.09 -20.02 11.73
CA SER A 168 -3.89 -20.79 10.78
C SER A 168 -5.15 -20.02 10.40
N ASP A 169 -5.88 -19.47 11.38
CA ASP A 169 -7.11 -18.72 11.12
C ASP A 169 -6.84 -17.46 10.29
N LEU A 170 -5.73 -16.78 10.57
CA LEU A 170 -5.31 -15.63 9.75
C LEU A 170 -5.00 -16.05 8.31
N THR A 171 -4.26 -17.15 8.14
CA THR A 171 -3.96 -17.70 6.81
C THR A 171 -5.25 -18.04 6.08
N ASP A 172 -6.19 -18.71 6.74
CA ASP A 172 -7.49 -19.05 6.17
C ASP A 172 -8.32 -17.81 5.83
N ALA A 173 -8.30 -16.77 6.66
CA ALA A 173 -8.99 -15.51 6.41
C ALA A 173 -8.42 -14.74 5.23
N VAL A 174 -7.08 -14.69 5.08
CA VAL A 174 -6.43 -14.16 3.87
C VAL A 174 -6.88 -14.95 2.64
N ALA A 175 -6.86 -16.28 2.76
CA ALA A 175 -7.04 -17.20 1.66
C ALA A 175 -8.52 -17.28 1.19
N GLU A 176 -9.50 -17.10 2.09
CA GLU A 176 -10.92 -16.90 1.77
C GLU A 176 -11.21 -15.48 1.25
N GLY A 177 -10.24 -14.59 1.41
CA GLY A 177 -10.39 -13.17 1.17
C GLY A 177 -11.43 -12.55 2.10
N ILE A 178 -11.47 -12.98 3.36
CA ILE A 178 -12.09 -12.21 4.44
C ILE A 178 -11.33 -10.88 4.57
N LEU A 179 -10.00 -10.91 4.41
CA LEU A 179 -9.12 -9.73 4.36
C LEU A 179 -9.05 -9.08 2.96
N LYS A 180 -10.16 -9.07 2.22
CA LYS A 180 -10.27 -8.33 0.96
C LYS A 180 -10.20 -6.82 1.25
N VAL A 181 -9.68 -6.08 0.28
CA VAL A 181 -9.75 -4.62 0.30
C VAL A 181 -11.21 -4.22 0.46
N PRO A 182 -11.57 -3.47 1.52
CA PRO A 182 -12.96 -3.17 1.81
C PRO A 182 -13.53 -2.32 0.67
N GLY A 183 -14.79 -2.57 0.35
CA GLY A 183 -15.46 -1.85 -0.72
C GLY A 183 -15.76 -0.41 -0.38
N LYS A 184 -15.67 0.00 0.88
CA LYS A 184 -15.79 1.38 1.37
C LYS A 184 -14.83 1.56 2.55
N PRO A 185 -14.25 2.75 2.74
CA PRO A 185 -13.39 2.99 3.88
C PRO A 185 -14.20 3.04 5.18
N ARG A 186 -13.58 2.64 6.28
CA ARG A 186 -14.14 2.87 7.63
C ARG A 186 -13.61 4.18 8.19
N TYR A 187 -14.47 5.17 8.34
CA TYR A 187 -14.06 6.46 8.91
C TYR A 187 -13.95 6.37 10.43
N VAL A 188 -12.97 7.07 11.01
CA VAL A 188 -12.85 7.15 12.47
C VAL A 188 -13.97 8.03 13.03
N PRO A 189 -14.82 7.52 13.95
CA PRO A 189 -15.90 8.30 14.53
C PRO A 189 -15.40 9.58 15.17
N HIS A 190 -16.14 10.67 15.00
CA HIS A 190 -15.91 11.91 15.70
C HIS A 190 -17.21 12.69 15.82
N PRO A 191 -17.77 12.84 17.03
CA PRO A 191 -19.10 13.42 17.25
C PRO A 191 -19.36 14.72 16.48
N THR A 192 -18.43 15.67 16.49
CA THR A 192 -18.59 16.95 15.76
C THR A 192 -18.59 16.78 14.23
N TRP A 193 -17.69 15.96 13.68
CA TRP A 193 -17.64 15.69 12.23
C TRP A 193 -18.83 14.85 11.78
N ASP A 194 -19.24 13.86 12.58
CA ASP A 194 -20.38 12.99 12.28
C ASP A 194 -21.68 13.80 12.32
N ALA A 195 -21.88 14.63 13.35
CA ALA A 195 -23.03 15.53 13.44
C ALA A 195 -23.08 16.50 12.25
N PHE A 196 -21.93 17.08 11.87
CA PHE A 196 -21.83 17.97 10.72
C PHE A 196 -22.14 17.26 9.40
N ALA A 197 -21.58 16.07 9.18
CA ALA A 197 -21.81 15.27 7.98
C ALA A 197 -23.29 14.87 7.86
N ASN A 198 -23.90 14.39 8.95
CA ASN A 198 -25.31 14.04 9.01
C ASN A 198 -26.23 15.24 8.76
N ALA A 199 -25.89 16.41 9.31
CA ALA A 199 -26.63 17.63 9.05
C ALA A 199 -26.53 18.06 7.59
N ARG A 200 -25.35 17.92 6.97
CA ARG A 200 -25.11 18.26 5.57
C ARG A 200 -25.71 17.28 4.58
N GLU A 201 -25.91 16.02 4.94
CA GLU A 201 -26.65 15.05 4.11
C GLU A 201 -28.13 15.43 3.98
N ARG A 202 -28.69 16.06 5.02
CA ARG A 202 -30.09 16.55 5.03
C ARG A 202 -30.27 17.88 4.29
N LEU A 203 -29.21 18.67 4.17
CA LEU A 203 -29.20 19.94 3.46
C LEU A 203 -28.76 19.71 2.01
N THR A 204 -29.20 20.55 1.07
CA THR A 204 -28.77 20.47 -0.33
C THR A 204 -27.34 21.01 -0.49
N ALA A 205 -26.35 20.29 0.06
CA ALA A 205 -24.94 20.63 -0.07
C ALA A 205 -24.51 20.59 -1.55
N THR A 206 -23.72 21.57 -1.96
CA THR A 206 -23.16 21.62 -3.31
C THR A 206 -22.15 20.48 -3.51
N ASP A 207 -21.94 20.05 -4.76
CA ASP A 207 -20.93 19.04 -5.09
C ASP A 207 -19.53 19.42 -4.58
N THR A 208 -19.20 20.72 -4.57
CA THR A 208 -17.94 21.22 -4.04
C THR A 208 -17.82 21.05 -2.52
N GLU A 209 -18.90 21.30 -1.77
CA GLU A 209 -18.91 21.09 -0.32
C GLU A 209 -18.87 19.60 0.03
N LYS A 210 -19.60 18.77 -0.71
CA LYS A 210 -19.53 17.31 -0.57
C LYS A 210 -18.11 16.78 -0.82
N LEU A 211 -17.46 17.27 -1.89
CA LEU A 211 -16.09 16.93 -2.23
C LEU A 211 -15.10 17.39 -1.14
N ALA A 212 -15.25 18.63 -0.65
CA ALA A 212 -14.41 19.16 0.43
C ALA A 212 -14.54 18.33 1.72
N LEU A 213 -15.77 18.06 2.17
CA LEU A 213 -16.02 17.23 3.34
C LEU A 213 -15.46 15.81 3.15
N GLY A 214 -15.76 15.18 2.01
CA GLY A 214 -15.27 13.85 1.68
C GLY A 214 -13.73 13.78 1.70
N ASN A 215 -13.07 14.78 1.14
CA ASN A 215 -11.60 14.88 1.13
C ASN A 215 -11.03 14.97 2.55
N ILE A 216 -11.59 15.83 3.40
CA ILE A 216 -11.17 15.99 4.79
C ILE A 216 -11.31 14.66 5.56
N LEU A 217 -12.45 13.99 5.45
CA LEU A 217 -12.70 12.72 6.15
C LEU A 217 -11.74 11.61 5.70
N VAL A 218 -11.46 11.54 4.40
CA VAL A 218 -10.51 10.58 3.83
C VAL A 218 -9.09 10.86 4.30
N LEU A 219 -8.63 12.11 4.21
CA LEU A 219 -7.29 12.46 4.68
C LEU A 219 -7.13 12.24 6.18
N ARG A 220 -8.12 12.61 6.98
CA ARG A 220 -8.14 12.39 8.44
C ARG A 220 -7.96 10.92 8.78
N THR A 221 -8.78 10.06 8.19
CA THR A 221 -8.72 8.61 8.43
C THR A 221 -7.41 8.02 7.92
N LYS A 222 -6.93 8.49 6.76
CA LYS A 222 -5.65 8.06 6.18
C LYS A 222 -4.46 8.42 7.07
N LEU A 223 -4.43 9.64 7.61
CA LEU A 223 -3.41 10.07 8.56
C LEU A 223 -3.41 9.15 9.79
N ILE A 224 -4.58 8.89 10.37
CA ILE A 224 -4.72 8.01 11.54
C ILE A 224 -4.19 6.60 11.22
N CYS A 225 -4.55 6.03 10.06
CA CYS A 225 -4.05 4.71 9.66
C CYS A 225 -2.51 4.68 9.55
N HIS A 226 -1.89 5.69 8.95
CA HIS A 226 -0.43 5.76 8.85
C HIS A 226 0.24 5.90 10.22
N ILE A 227 -0.34 6.69 11.13
CA ILE A 227 0.19 6.84 12.50
C ILE A 227 0.14 5.52 13.24
N ILE A 228 -1.00 4.83 13.23
CA ILE A 228 -1.13 3.51 13.87
C ILE A 228 -0.10 2.54 13.30
N HIS A 229 0.01 2.47 11.97
CA HIS A 229 0.95 1.57 11.30
C HIS A 229 2.40 1.84 11.70
N PHE A 230 2.84 3.10 11.64
CA PHE A 230 4.20 3.49 11.99
C PHE A 230 4.49 3.32 13.49
N THR A 231 3.52 3.58 14.37
CA THR A 231 3.67 3.36 15.81
C THR A 231 3.85 1.89 16.13
N ILE A 232 3.02 1.00 15.58
CA ILE A 232 3.12 -0.46 15.81
C ILE A 232 4.46 -0.98 15.30
N ARG A 233 4.84 -0.65 14.06
CA ARG A 233 6.10 -1.12 13.48
C ARG A 233 7.31 -0.61 14.25
N SER A 234 7.32 0.67 14.62
CA SER A 234 8.38 1.22 15.47
C SER A 234 8.46 0.53 16.83
N PHE A 235 7.31 0.26 17.46
CA PHE A 235 7.23 -0.41 18.77
C PHE A 235 7.80 -1.84 18.72
N LEU A 236 7.57 -2.56 17.61
CA LEU A 236 8.10 -3.90 17.37
C LEU A 236 9.54 -3.90 16.83
N GLY A 237 10.19 -2.75 16.68
CA GLY A 237 11.54 -2.66 16.13
C GLY A 237 11.63 -2.97 14.63
N LEU A 238 10.51 -2.90 13.92
CA LEU A 238 10.43 -3.16 12.48
C LEU A 238 10.74 -1.89 11.68
N GLU A 239 11.28 -2.07 10.47
CA GLU A 239 11.50 -0.97 9.54
C GLU A 239 10.17 -0.28 9.17
N LEU A 240 10.20 1.06 9.12
CA LEU A 240 9.03 1.85 8.74
C LEU A 240 8.81 1.78 7.22
N PRO A 241 7.58 1.53 6.75
CA PRO A 241 7.33 1.36 5.33
C PRO A 241 7.53 2.68 4.58
N GLU A 242 8.20 2.61 3.43
CA GLU A 242 8.33 3.73 2.51
C GLU A 242 6.98 3.98 1.81
N ILE A 243 6.42 5.18 2.00
CA ILE A 243 5.16 5.56 1.36
C ILE A 243 5.45 6.35 0.09
N THR A 244 5.28 5.71 -1.07
CA THR A 244 5.40 6.38 -2.36
C THR A 244 4.27 7.39 -2.54
N VAL A 245 4.63 8.66 -2.76
CA VAL A 245 3.68 9.73 -3.08
C VAL A 245 3.52 9.82 -4.59
N THR A 246 2.29 10.03 -5.06
CA THR A 246 2.03 10.12 -6.50
C THR A 246 2.48 11.46 -7.08
N LYS A 247 3.13 11.36 -8.23
CA LYS A 247 3.49 12.51 -9.05
C LYS A 247 2.24 13.02 -9.76
N HIS A 248 1.79 14.18 -9.36
CA HIS A 248 0.84 14.97 -10.14
C HIS A 248 1.63 15.88 -11.08
N ARG A 249 1.20 15.98 -12.33
CA ARG A 249 1.85 16.88 -13.29
C ARG A 249 1.74 18.32 -12.81
N LYS A 250 2.83 19.06 -12.97
CA LYS A 250 2.85 20.52 -12.76
C LYS A 250 1.97 21.17 -13.81
N ARG A 251 0.76 21.57 -13.46
CA ARG A 251 0.02 22.56 -14.25
C ARG A 251 0.55 23.95 -13.93
N LYS A 252 0.55 24.82 -14.94
CA LYS A 252 0.73 26.25 -14.67
C LYS A 252 -0.45 26.68 -13.81
N MET A 253 -0.14 27.21 -12.64
CA MET A 253 -1.15 27.78 -11.77
C MET A 253 -1.82 28.95 -12.52
N PRO A 254 -3.17 29.04 -12.50
CA PRO A 254 -3.84 30.20 -13.07
C PRO A 254 -3.44 31.47 -12.29
N ALA A 255 -3.57 32.64 -12.91
CA ALA A 255 -3.12 33.90 -12.32
C ALA A 255 -3.78 34.19 -10.96
N GLU A 256 -5.04 33.80 -10.82
CA GLU A 256 -5.83 33.87 -9.60
C GLU A 256 -5.19 33.06 -8.48
N ALA A 257 -4.56 31.92 -8.80
CA ALA A 257 -3.92 31.08 -7.80
C ALA A 257 -2.61 31.66 -7.26
N LEU A 258 -1.97 32.53 -8.05
CA LEU A 258 -0.84 33.33 -7.58
C LEU A 258 -1.29 34.36 -6.55
N SER A 259 -2.54 34.85 -6.59
CA SER A 259 -3.05 35.83 -5.63
C SER A 259 -3.22 35.24 -4.23
N ILE A 260 -3.73 34.01 -4.09
CA ILE A 260 -3.80 33.34 -2.78
C ILE A 260 -2.40 33.00 -2.28
N GLN A 261 -1.48 32.61 -3.16
CA GLN A 261 -0.09 32.40 -2.77
C GLN A 261 0.56 33.70 -2.26
N ALA A 262 0.28 34.83 -2.92
CA ALA A 262 0.75 36.14 -2.50
C ALA A 262 0.14 36.55 -1.14
N PHE A 263 -1.15 36.28 -0.93
CA PHE A 263 -1.79 36.50 0.36
C PHE A 263 -1.16 35.67 1.48
N GLY A 264 -0.91 34.38 1.23
CA GLY A 264 -0.20 33.52 2.17
C GLY A 264 1.22 34.00 2.47
N ALA A 265 1.94 34.49 1.46
CA ALA A 265 3.27 35.08 1.65
C ALA A 265 3.22 36.36 2.49
N ALA A 266 2.29 37.28 2.20
CA ALA A 266 2.08 38.51 2.96
C ALA A 266 1.71 38.23 4.42
N PHE A 267 0.84 37.24 4.66
CA PHE A 267 0.48 36.82 6.00
C PHE A 267 1.70 36.28 6.79
N MET A 268 2.53 35.45 6.14
CA MET A 268 3.74 34.92 6.76
C MET A 268 4.75 36.04 7.07
N GLU A 269 4.87 37.03 6.18
CA GLU A 269 5.71 38.22 6.40
C GLU A 269 5.20 39.08 7.56
N GLN A 270 3.89 39.27 7.67
CA GLN A 270 3.28 39.98 8.80
C GLN A 270 3.51 39.23 10.13
N THR A 271 3.45 37.91 10.12
CA THR A 271 3.52 37.08 11.35
C THR A 271 4.95 36.85 11.82
N LEU A 272 5.89 36.60 10.90
CA LEU A 272 7.27 36.21 11.21
C LEU A 272 8.31 37.29 10.88
N GLY A 273 7.87 38.41 10.32
CA GLY A 273 8.74 39.39 9.70
C GLY A 273 9.31 38.92 8.35
N PRO A 274 9.92 39.83 7.57
CA PRO A 274 10.45 39.51 6.24
C PRO A 274 11.51 38.41 6.24
N ALA A 275 12.42 38.43 7.23
CA ALA A 275 13.49 37.44 7.35
C ALA A 275 12.94 36.04 7.67
N GLY A 276 12.01 35.94 8.62
CA GLY A 276 11.37 34.67 8.99
C GLY A 276 10.55 34.09 7.84
N ALA A 277 9.74 34.92 7.16
CA ALA A 277 8.97 34.49 5.99
C ALA A 277 9.87 34.00 4.85
N LYS A 278 10.99 34.68 4.57
CA LYS A 278 11.96 34.26 3.56
C LYS A 278 12.62 32.92 3.91
N ALA A 279 12.98 32.70 5.18
CA ALA A 279 13.53 31.43 5.64
C ALA A 279 12.51 30.29 5.46
N VAL A 280 11.26 30.49 5.91
CA VAL A 280 10.19 29.50 5.75
C VAL A 280 9.89 29.22 4.27
N ALA A 281 9.88 30.25 3.42
CA ALA A 281 9.68 30.06 1.98
C ALA A 281 10.81 29.25 1.33
N LYS A 282 12.07 29.51 1.72
CA LYS A 282 13.24 28.73 1.28
C LYS A 282 13.09 27.26 1.68
N ASP A 283 12.82 27.01 2.96
CA ASP A 283 12.64 25.65 3.47
C ASP A 283 11.48 24.91 2.80
N ASN A 284 10.34 25.58 2.63
CA ASN A 284 9.19 25.00 1.94
C ASN A 284 9.51 24.63 0.49
N LYS A 285 10.32 25.45 -0.19
CA LYS A 285 10.78 25.19 -1.56
C LYS A 285 11.74 23.99 -1.61
N GLU A 286 12.66 23.87 -0.67
CA GLU A 286 13.58 22.73 -0.57
C GLU A 286 12.83 21.45 -0.25
N ALA A 287 11.98 21.46 0.78
CA ALA A 287 11.14 20.32 1.14
C ALA A 287 10.17 19.94 0.02
N PHE A 288 9.67 20.91 -0.74
CA PHE A 288 8.88 20.62 -1.94
C PHE A 288 9.71 19.91 -3.02
N LYS A 289 10.94 20.35 -3.29
CA LYS A 289 11.83 19.69 -4.25
C LYS A 289 12.14 18.25 -3.84
N GLU A 290 12.47 18.03 -2.56
CA GLU A 290 12.73 16.70 -2.01
C GLU A 290 11.50 15.79 -2.14
N ARG A 291 10.31 16.28 -1.78
CA ARG A 291 9.07 15.50 -1.97
C ARG A 291 8.80 15.21 -3.44
N GLN A 292 9.11 16.15 -4.34
CA GLN A 292 8.92 15.95 -5.78
C GLN A 292 9.87 14.91 -6.37
N SER A 293 11.11 14.80 -5.86
CA SER A 293 12.05 13.76 -6.32
C SER A 293 11.65 12.36 -5.86
N LYS A 294 10.93 12.24 -4.74
CA LYS A 294 10.39 10.95 -4.25
C LYS A 294 9.07 10.55 -4.92
N ARG A 295 8.44 11.45 -5.68
CA ARG A 295 7.15 11.16 -6.31
C ARG A 295 7.30 10.27 -7.52
N LYS A 296 6.46 9.25 -7.62
CA LYS A 296 6.40 8.34 -8.77
C LYS A 296 5.05 8.42 -9.48
N GLU A 297 5.04 8.21 -10.78
CA GLU A 297 3.80 8.07 -11.54
C GLU A 297 3.24 6.66 -11.31
N HIS A 298 1.91 6.54 -11.24
CA HIS A 298 1.25 5.26 -11.06
C HIS A 298 0.28 5.00 -12.20
N CYS A 299 0.08 3.73 -12.52
CA CYS A 299 -1.01 3.31 -13.37
C CYS A 299 -2.35 3.70 -12.72
N SER A 300 -3.29 4.21 -13.52
CA SER A 300 -4.62 4.63 -13.06
C SER A 300 -5.54 3.44 -12.81
N TYR A 301 -5.18 2.25 -13.34
CA TYR A 301 -5.89 1.03 -13.04
C TYR A 301 -5.58 0.58 -11.61
N ALA A 302 -6.58 0.61 -10.72
CA ALA A 302 -6.43 0.26 -9.31
C ALA A 302 -5.90 -1.16 -9.05
N GLY A 303 -6.10 -2.09 -10.00
CA GLY A 303 -5.55 -3.44 -9.93
C GLY A 303 -4.07 -3.56 -10.33
N CYS A 304 -3.42 -2.46 -10.72
CA CYS A 304 -2.02 -2.43 -11.12
C CYS A 304 -1.14 -1.84 -10.01
N SER A 305 -0.15 -2.60 -9.56
CA SER A 305 0.87 -2.16 -8.60
C SER A 305 2.14 -1.63 -9.27
N ILE A 306 2.20 -1.57 -10.59
CA ILE A 306 3.40 -1.11 -11.31
C ILE A 306 3.57 0.38 -11.06
N VAL A 307 4.72 0.71 -10.45
CA VAL A 307 5.21 2.07 -10.25
C VAL A 307 6.07 2.44 -11.44
N ASN A 308 5.92 3.66 -11.95
CA ASN A 308 6.67 4.09 -13.12
C ASN A 308 8.15 4.24 -12.77
N ASP A 309 9.01 3.64 -13.59
CA ASP A 309 10.39 4.05 -13.66
C ASP A 309 10.45 5.38 -14.45
N ASP A 310 11.27 6.33 -14.02
CA ASP A 310 11.39 7.64 -14.66
C ASP A 310 11.82 7.54 -16.14
N SER A 311 12.29 6.37 -16.58
CA SER A 311 12.65 6.02 -17.95
C SER A 311 11.46 5.74 -18.88
N VAL A 312 10.28 5.36 -18.36
CA VAL A 312 9.13 4.92 -19.17
C VAL A 312 8.03 5.98 -19.16
N LYS A 313 7.47 6.32 -20.33
CA LYS A 313 6.29 7.20 -20.41
C LYS A 313 5.03 6.36 -20.51
N TYR A 314 4.14 6.50 -19.53
CA TYR A 314 2.85 5.82 -19.56
C TYR A 314 1.92 6.40 -20.64
N PRO A 315 1.29 5.57 -21.50
CA PRO A 315 0.24 6.04 -22.40
C PRO A 315 -0.90 6.70 -21.62
N ARG A 316 -1.44 7.77 -22.21
CA ARG A 316 -2.56 8.53 -21.66
C ARG A 316 -3.84 8.28 -22.45
N CYS A 317 -5.00 8.35 -21.79
CA CYS A 317 -6.27 8.39 -22.51
C CYS A 317 -6.42 9.70 -23.30
N LYS A 318 -6.37 9.60 -24.64
CA LYS A 318 -6.49 10.73 -25.57
C LYS A 318 -7.77 11.54 -25.34
N LYS A 319 -8.93 10.88 -25.21
CA LYS A 319 -10.24 11.54 -25.01
C LYS A 319 -10.33 12.31 -23.70
N CYS A 320 -9.83 11.75 -22.59
CA CYS A 320 -9.77 12.47 -21.31
C CYS A 320 -8.85 13.69 -21.41
N TRP A 321 -7.71 13.54 -22.08
CA TRP A 321 -6.74 14.61 -22.24
C TRP A 321 -7.24 15.75 -23.13
N GLU A 322 -7.85 15.43 -24.27
CA GLU A 322 -8.29 16.44 -25.23
C GLU A 322 -9.54 17.18 -24.75
N ASN A 323 -10.52 16.45 -24.20
CA ASN A 323 -11.81 17.05 -23.84
C ASN A 323 -11.79 17.72 -22.47
N MET A 324 -11.07 17.15 -21.50
CA MET A 324 -11.13 17.58 -20.09
C MET A 324 -9.76 18.00 -19.54
N ARG A 325 -8.69 17.96 -20.36
CA ARG A 325 -7.30 18.14 -19.91
C ARG A 325 -6.89 17.17 -18.80
N ARG A 326 -7.63 16.07 -18.64
CA ARG A 326 -7.48 15.09 -17.56
C ARG A 326 -6.41 14.08 -17.89
N GLU A 327 -5.52 13.84 -16.94
CA GLU A 327 -4.43 12.88 -17.08
C GLU A 327 -4.87 11.54 -16.49
N VAL A 328 -5.10 10.56 -17.35
CA VAL A 328 -5.31 9.17 -16.95
C VAL A 328 -4.25 8.33 -17.64
N LEU A 329 -3.31 7.84 -16.85
CA LEU A 329 -2.10 7.15 -17.29
C LEU A 329 -2.22 5.65 -17.06
N TYR A 330 -1.75 4.84 -18.00
CA TYR A 330 -1.70 3.39 -17.85
C TYR A 330 -0.29 2.90 -18.15
N CYS A 331 0.21 1.93 -17.38
CA CYS A 331 1.50 1.32 -17.71
C CYS A 331 1.45 0.47 -18.99
N SER A 332 0.25 0.03 -19.40
CA SER A 332 0.05 -0.79 -20.60
C SER A 332 -1.37 -0.64 -21.17
N VAL A 333 -1.57 -1.10 -22.41
CA VAL A 333 -2.89 -1.10 -23.07
C VAL A 333 -3.84 -2.08 -22.38
N GLU A 334 -3.33 -3.17 -21.81
CA GLU A 334 -4.08 -4.17 -21.06
C GLU A 334 -4.67 -3.55 -19.80
N CYS A 335 -3.87 -2.78 -19.05
CA CYS A 335 -4.36 -2.04 -17.89
C CYS A 335 -5.43 -1.01 -18.28
N GLN A 336 -5.25 -0.32 -19.40
CA GLN A 336 -6.27 0.59 -19.93
C GLN A 336 -7.57 -0.15 -20.26
N LYS A 337 -7.50 -1.30 -20.96
CA LYS A 337 -8.67 -2.11 -21.31
C LYS A 337 -9.37 -2.68 -20.08
N ALA A 338 -8.60 -3.11 -19.06
CA ALA A 338 -9.14 -3.61 -17.81
C ALA A 338 -9.89 -2.50 -17.06
N ASP A 339 -9.25 -1.35 -16.86
CA ASP A 339 -9.87 -0.21 -16.20
C ASP A 339 -11.04 0.38 -17.00
N TRP A 340 -11.00 0.30 -18.34
CA TRP A 340 -12.11 0.72 -19.20
C TRP A 340 -13.43 0.04 -18.83
N LYS A 341 -13.41 -1.28 -18.62
CA LYS A 341 -14.61 -2.05 -18.30
C LYS A 341 -15.15 -1.73 -16.91
N LEU A 342 -14.30 -1.27 -16.01
CA LEU A 342 -14.60 -1.15 -14.59
C LEU A 342 -14.98 0.28 -14.21
N ASN A 343 -14.15 1.25 -14.60
CA ASN A 343 -14.26 2.62 -14.11
C ASN A 343 -14.10 3.64 -15.23
N HIS A 344 -13.08 3.51 -16.08
CA HIS A 344 -12.72 4.61 -16.98
C HIS A 344 -13.87 4.97 -17.95
N LYS A 345 -14.66 3.99 -18.41
CA LYS A 345 -15.78 4.25 -19.32
C LYS A 345 -16.80 5.24 -18.75
N THR A 346 -17.05 5.25 -17.44
CA THR A 346 -18.05 6.14 -16.82
C THR A 346 -17.55 7.58 -16.74
N ILE A 347 -16.23 7.78 -16.65
CA ILE A 347 -15.60 9.10 -16.50
C ILE A 347 -14.99 9.64 -17.81
N CYS A 348 -14.86 8.82 -18.85
CA CYS A 348 -14.09 9.15 -20.06
C CYS A 348 -14.67 10.34 -20.83
N GLY A 349 -13.93 11.47 -20.83
CA GLY A 349 -14.31 12.67 -21.57
C GLY A 349 -15.61 13.31 -21.08
N ARG A 350 -16.00 13.07 -19.82
CA ARG A 350 -17.18 13.66 -19.17
C ARG A 350 -16.76 14.53 -17.99
N ALA A 351 -17.50 15.60 -17.74
CA ALA A 351 -17.42 16.34 -16.48
C ALA A 351 -17.74 15.41 -15.31
N LEU A 352 -17.02 15.57 -14.20
CA LEU A 352 -17.25 14.76 -13.00
C LEU A 352 -18.24 15.45 -12.09
N THR A 353 -19.19 14.68 -11.58
CA THR A 353 -20.05 15.07 -10.45
C THR A 353 -19.58 14.34 -9.21
N PHE A 354 -19.94 14.85 -8.02
CA PHE A 354 -19.58 14.18 -6.77
C PHE A 354 -20.12 12.75 -6.72
N ASP A 355 -21.37 12.53 -7.13
CA ASP A 355 -22.00 11.20 -7.11
C ASP A 355 -21.33 10.19 -8.06
N ALA A 356 -20.70 10.67 -9.14
CA ALA A 356 -19.94 9.83 -10.05
C ALA A 356 -18.61 9.37 -9.44
N VAL A 357 -18.03 10.16 -8.52
CA VAL A 357 -16.69 9.93 -7.96
C VAL A 357 -16.70 9.41 -6.52
N SER A 358 -17.82 9.52 -5.81
CA SER A 358 -17.96 9.07 -4.43
C SER A 358 -18.05 7.55 -4.28
N LYS A 359 -18.29 6.85 -5.40
CA LYS A 359 -18.26 5.40 -5.43
C LYS A 359 -16.79 4.94 -5.49
N PRO A 360 -16.30 4.25 -4.44
CA PRO A 360 -14.95 3.70 -4.46
C PRO A 360 -14.79 2.77 -5.66
N VAL A 361 -13.66 2.93 -6.34
CA VAL A 361 -13.25 2.04 -7.42
C VAL A 361 -12.90 0.69 -6.80
N LEU A 362 -13.82 -0.26 -6.89
CA LEU A 362 -13.51 -1.65 -6.54
C LEU A 362 -12.47 -2.15 -7.53
N ALA A 363 -11.28 -2.49 -7.04
CA ALA A 363 -10.35 -3.29 -7.82
C ALA A 363 -11.11 -4.57 -8.23
N PRO A 364 -11.09 -4.94 -9.53
CA PRO A 364 -11.69 -6.19 -9.93
C PRO A 364 -10.96 -7.30 -9.20
N ARG A 365 -11.68 -8.36 -8.80
CA ARG A 365 -10.98 -9.60 -8.44
C ARG A 365 -10.10 -9.95 -9.64
N PRO A 366 -8.80 -10.25 -9.46
CA PRO A 366 -8.05 -10.92 -10.51
C PRO A 366 -8.78 -12.23 -10.78
N THR A 367 -9.62 -12.26 -11.81
CA THR A 367 -10.27 -13.46 -12.34
C THR A 367 -9.27 -14.21 -13.21
N VAL A 368 -8.01 -14.27 -12.79
CA VAL A 368 -7.09 -15.30 -13.26
C VAL A 368 -7.48 -16.56 -12.49
N LYS A 369 -8.67 -17.08 -12.77
CA LYS A 369 -8.85 -18.52 -12.68
C LYS A 369 -8.18 -19.03 -13.94
N PRO A 370 -7.00 -19.68 -13.88
CA PRO A 370 -6.63 -20.54 -14.99
C PRO A 370 -7.87 -21.42 -15.27
N PRO A 371 -8.25 -21.64 -16.53
CA PRO A 371 -9.34 -22.56 -16.83
C PRO A 371 -8.96 -23.89 -16.15
N ALA A 372 -9.72 -24.27 -15.12
CA ALA A 372 -9.51 -25.55 -14.46
C ALA A 372 -9.81 -26.61 -15.51
N VAL A 373 -8.78 -27.36 -15.90
CA VAL A 373 -8.96 -28.46 -16.83
C VAL A 373 -9.25 -29.69 -15.97
N GLY A 374 -10.52 -30.06 -15.87
CA GLY A 374 -10.99 -31.22 -15.09
C GLY A 374 -11.50 -30.87 -13.68
N ALA A 375 -11.47 -31.85 -12.77
CA ALA A 375 -12.00 -31.75 -11.41
C ALA A 375 -11.02 -31.12 -10.40
N TYR A 376 -9.86 -30.66 -10.84
CA TYR A 376 -8.86 -30.07 -9.94
C TYR A 376 -9.30 -28.69 -9.46
N VAL A 377 -9.31 -28.51 -8.14
CA VAL A 377 -9.58 -27.23 -7.49
C VAL A 377 -8.28 -26.77 -6.82
N PRO A 378 -7.66 -25.66 -7.29
CA PRO A 378 -6.48 -25.10 -6.64
C PRO A 378 -6.73 -24.85 -5.15
N SER A 379 -5.77 -25.22 -4.29
CA SER A 379 -5.87 -24.88 -2.87
C SER A 379 -5.81 -23.36 -2.70
N LYS A 380 -6.30 -22.85 -1.57
CA LYS A 380 -6.26 -21.41 -1.33
C LYS A 380 -4.82 -20.88 -1.28
N VAL A 381 -3.86 -21.68 -0.79
CA VAL A 381 -2.43 -21.34 -0.77
C VAL A 381 -1.89 -21.21 -2.19
N LEU A 382 -2.30 -22.10 -3.10
CA LEU A 382 -1.92 -22.00 -4.51
C LEU A 382 -2.51 -20.77 -5.20
N LEU A 383 -3.73 -20.35 -4.83
CA LEU A 383 -4.31 -19.11 -5.35
C LEU A 383 -3.50 -17.88 -4.92
N LEU A 384 -2.93 -17.87 -3.71
CA LEU A 384 -2.01 -16.81 -3.27
C LEU A 384 -0.72 -16.80 -4.11
N GLN A 385 -0.14 -17.97 -4.37
CA GLN A 385 1.03 -18.12 -5.23
C GLN A 385 0.77 -17.61 -6.66
N ILE A 386 -0.37 -17.98 -7.27
CA ILE A 386 -0.80 -17.51 -8.59
C ILE A 386 -0.98 -15.98 -8.61
N ALA A 387 -1.57 -15.42 -7.55
CA ALA A 387 -1.77 -13.98 -7.43
C ALA A 387 -0.45 -13.22 -7.29
N ALA A 388 0.52 -13.76 -6.54
CA ALA A 388 1.87 -13.19 -6.41
C ALA A 388 2.58 -13.18 -7.77
N LEU A 389 2.60 -14.31 -8.48
CA LEU A 389 3.21 -14.41 -9.82
C LEU A 389 2.55 -13.47 -10.85
N SER A 390 1.24 -13.29 -10.77
CA SER A 390 0.52 -12.36 -11.65
C SER A 390 0.92 -10.89 -11.44
N LYS A 391 1.35 -10.53 -10.22
CA LYS A 391 1.85 -9.18 -9.90
C LYS A 391 3.30 -8.99 -10.33
N HIS A 392 4.08 -10.06 -10.41
CA HIS A 392 5.52 -10.05 -10.68
C HIS A 392 5.86 -10.98 -11.85
N PRO A 393 5.55 -10.61 -13.11
CA PRO A 393 5.65 -11.51 -14.27
C PRO A 393 7.08 -11.94 -14.63
N LYS A 394 8.09 -11.30 -14.04
CA LYS A 394 9.50 -11.71 -14.17
C LYS A 394 9.85 -12.87 -13.24
N ILE A 395 9.17 -13.00 -12.10
CA ILE A 395 9.43 -14.02 -11.11
C ILE A 395 8.78 -15.34 -11.55
N ASP A 396 9.54 -16.43 -11.44
CA ASP A 396 9.12 -17.77 -11.82
C ASP A 396 8.43 -18.50 -10.67
N TYR A 397 8.89 -18.27 -9.44
CA TYR A 397 8.28 -18.83 -8.22
C TYR A 397 8.58 -17.97 -7.00
N PHE A 398 7.64 -17.92 -6.05
CA PHE A 398 7.88 -17.40 -4.70
C PHE A 398 7.98 -18.56 -3.71
N ILE A 399 9.05 -18.61 -2.91
CA ILE A 399 9.11 -19.47 -1.73
C ILE A 399 8.68 -18.62 -0.53
N MET A 400 7.56 -18.97 0.08
CA MET A 400 6.99 -18.22 1.21
C MET A 400 7.62 -18.73 2.51
N GLY A 401 8.42 -17.90 3.18
CA GLY A 401 8.99 -18.18 4.50
C GLY A 401 7.96 -18.05 5.63
N GLU A 402 8.36 -18.43 6.85
CA GLU A 402 7.49 -18.38 8.05
C GLU A 402 7.25 -16.95 8.58
N LEU A 403 8.10 -15.98 8.19
CA LEU A 403 8.09 -14.60 8.70
C LEU A 403 7.70 -13.55 7.65
N ASN A 404 6.88 -13.92 6.65
CA ASN A 404 6.54 -13.10 5.47
C ASN A 404 7.70 -12.72 4.53
N ASP A 405 8.92 -13.16 4.81
CA ASP A 405 10.00 -13.04 3.83
C ASP A 405 9.75 -14.07 2.71
N SER A 406 9.58 -13.56 1.48
CA SER A 406 9.56 -14.40 0.29
C SER A 406 10.94 -14.45 -0.35
N VAL A 407 11.34 -15.63 -0.80
CA VAL A 407 12.46 -15.77 -1.73
C VAL A 407 11.90 -15.78 -3.14
N ASP A 408 12.20 -14.71 -3.87
CA ASP A 408 11.80 -14.52 -5.26
C ASP A 408 12.79 -15.29 -6.15
N LEU A 409 12.29 -16.24 -6.94
CA LEU A 409 13.10 -17.02 -7.86
C LEU A 409 12.86 -16.55 -9.30
N ASP A 410 13.91 -16.05 -9.95
CA ASP A 410 13.97 -15.73 -11.37
C ASP A 410 15.08 -16.58 -12.01
N PHE A 411 14.72 -17.44 -12.95
CA PHE A 411 15.66 -18.36 -13.59
C PHE A 411 16.35 -17.67 -14.78
N PRO A 412 17.67 -17.42 -14.70
CA PRO A 412 18.36 -16.59 -15.70
C PRO A 412 18.53 -17.28 -17.05
N ASP A 413 18.46 -18.62 -17.10
CA ASP A 413 18.58 -19.37 -18.33
C ASP A 413 17.21 -19.57 -19.00
N PRO A 414 17.03 -19.11 -20.25
CA PRO A 414 15.73 -19.19 -20.94
C PRO A 414 15.20 -20.61 -21.15
N GLU A 415 16.08 -21.60 -21.34
CA GLU A 415 15.67 -22.98 -21.58
C GLU A 415 15.13 -23.60 -20.28
N ALA A 416 15.89 -23.48 -19.19
CA ALA A 416 15.46 -23.91 -17.86
C ALA A 416 14.18 -23.18 -17.40
N GLN A 417 14.11 -21.87 -17.61
CA GLN A 417 12.92 -21.07 -17.29
C GLN A 417 11.69 -21.55 -18.07
N GLY A 418 11.83 -21.81 -19.38
CA GLY A 418 10.75 -22.31 -20.22
C GLY A 418 10.24 -23.68 -19.77
N LEU A 419 11.16 -24.61 -19.43
CA LEU A 419 10.82 -25.93 -18.91
C LEU A 419 10.10 -25.84 -17.55
N PHE A 420 10.60 -24.99 -16.64
CA PHE A 420 9.97 -24.79 -15.34
C PHE A 420 8.57 -24.20 -15.46
N ARG A 421 8.40 -23.11 -16.22
CA ARG A 421 7.10 -22.46 -16.44
C ARG A 421 6.10 -23.43 -17.03
N LYS A 422 6.51 -24.27 -17.99
CA LYS A 422 5.64 -25.32 -18.56
C LYS A 422 5.16 -26.31 -17.49
N CYS A 423 6.05 -26.78 -16.60
CA CYS A 423 5.66 -27.67 -15.49
C CYS A 423 4.75 -26.95 -14.48
N ARG A 424 5.09 -25.72 -14.11
CA ARG A 424 4.31 -24.87 -13.20
C ARG A 424 2.91 -24.63 -13.71
N ASP A 425 2.78 -24.20 -14.96
CA ASP A 425 1.49 -23.89 -15.57
C ASP A 425 0.63 -25.15 -15.67
N LYS A 426 1.22 -26.32 -15.98
CA LYS A 426 0.53 -27.62 -15.94
C LYS A 426 0.08 -27.98 -14.53
N ALA A 427 0.95 -27.87 -13.52
CA ALA A 427 0.62 -28.13 -12.13
C ALA A 427 -0.53 -27.21 -11.64
N MET A 428 -0.44 -25.91 -11.93
CA MET A 428 -1.44 -24.91 -11.51
C MET A 428 -2.81 -25.10 -12.16
N THR A 429 -2.84 -25.58 -13.41
CA THR A 429 -4.09 -25.76 -14.18
C THR A 429 -4.76 -27.10 -13.95
N THR A 430 -3.98 -28.17 -13.69
CA THR A 430 -4.48 -29.56 -13.65
C THR A 430 -4.25 -30.29 -12.34
N GLY A 431 -3.40 -29.76 -11.45
CA GLY A 431 -2.96 -30.48 -10.25
C GLY A 431 -2.06 -31.69 -10.56
N ASP A 432 -1.43 -31.73 -11.74
CA ASP A 432 -0.59 -32.84 -12.19
C ASP A 432 0.55 -33.13 -11.20
N ARG A 433 0.39 -34.20 -10.42
CA ARG A 433 1.31 -34.59 -9.34
C ARG A 433 2.76 -34.78 -9.83
N LEU A 434 2.94 -35.28 -11.05
CA LEU A 434 4.27 -35.40 -11.65
C LEU A 434 4.92 -34.04 -11.85
N SER A 435 4.21 -33.07 -12.42
CA SER A 435 4.71 -31.69 -12.56
C SER A 435 5.04 -31.05 -11.22
N VAL A 436 4.20 -31.25 -10.19
CA VAL A 436 4.46 -30.76 -8.82
C VAL A 436 5.75 -31.36 -8.26
N ALA A 437 5.96 -32.67 -8.43
CA ALA A 437 7.18 -33.33 -7.97
C ALA A 437 8.42 -32.84 -8.74
N ILE A 438 8.34 -32.67 -10.07
CA ILE A 438 9.43 -32.13 -10.88
C ILE A 438 9.78 -30.71 -10.43
N MET A 439 8.79 -29.87 -10.19
CA MET A 439 9.00 -28.52 -9.66
C MET A 439 9.67 -28.56 -8.29
N ALA A 440 9.16 -29.36 -7.34
CA ALA A 440 9.73 -29.45 -6.01
C ALA A 440 11.20 -29.91 -6.04
N HIS A 441 11.51 -30.94 -6.84
CA HIS A 441 12.89 -31.42 -7.03
C HIS A 441 13.80 -30.32 -7.59
N PHE A 442 13.36 -29.64 -8.65
CA PHE A 442 14.13 -28.56 -9.26
C PHE A 442 14.33 -27.38 -8.31
N LEU A 443 13.29 -26.95 -7.59
CA LEU A 443 13.38 -25.87 -6.60
C LEU A 443 14.36 -26.23 -5.48
N CYS A 444 14.25 -27.45 -4.92
CA CYS A 444 15.19 -27.92 -3.90
C CYS A 444 16.65 -27.91 -4.37
N TRP A 445 16.89 -28.26 -5.64
CA TRP A 445 18.23 -28.24 -6.23
C TRP A 445 18.74 -26.80 -6.45
N MET A 446 17.86 -25.91 -6.97
CA MET A 446 18.19 -24.51 -7.22
C MET A 446 18.52 -23.73 -5.95
N THR A 447 17.84 -24.02 -4.83
CA THR A 447 18.00 -23.30 -3.56
C THR A 447 19.06 -23.90 -2.65
N MET A 448 19.92 -24.79 -3.17
CA MET A 448 21.09 -25.28 -2.42
C MET A 448 22.18 -24.21 -2.26
N ASP A 449 22.04 -23.05 -2.89
CA ASP A 449 22.97 -21.94 -2.69
C ASP A 449 22.85 -21.34 -1.29
N ALA A 450 23.97 -20.89 -0.74
CA ALA A 450 24.04 -20.35 0.62
C ALA A 450 23.14 -19.11 0.82
N HIS A 451 22.84 -18.35 -0.24
CA HIS A 451 22.00 -17.16 -0.14
C HIS A 451 20.52 -17.51 0.04
N CYS A 452 19.99 -18.47 -0.72
CA CYS A 452 18.64 -18.97 -0.53
C CYS A 452 18.46 -19.64 0.85
N ILE A 453 19.44 -20.43 1.29
CA ILE A 453 19.42 -21.05 2.62
C ILE A 453 19.44 -19.99 3.73
N ALA A 454 20.27 -18.95 3.61
CA ALA A 454 20.31 -17.85 4.57
C ALA A 454 18.97 -17.08 4.66
N LYS A 455 18.16 -17.12 3.60
CA LYS A 455 16.79 -16.58 3.56
C LYS A 455 15.71 -17.61 3.93
N GLY A 456 16.08 -18.79 4.41
CA GLY A 456 15.15 -19.81 4.88
C GLY A 456 14.52 -20.71 3.80
N ALA A 457 14.96 -20.61 2.53
CA ALA A 457 14.46 -21.45 1.44
C ALA A 457 15.07 -22.86 1.45
N THR A 458 14.80 -23.62 2.51
CA THR A 458 15.28 -25.01 2.65
C THR A 458 14.39 -25.99 1.88
N SER A 459 14.92 -27.17 1.53
CA SER A 459 14.13 -28.23 0.88
C SER A 459 12.87 -28.61 1.67
N SER A 460 12.94 -28.56 3.02
CA SER A 460 11.79 -28.85 3.87
C SER A 460 10.69 -27.80 3.75
N VAL A 461 11.04 -26.52 3.63
CA VAL A 461 10.10 -25.41 3.44
C VAL A 461 9.45 -25.51 2.08
N ILE A 462 10.24 -25.75 1.03
CA ILE A 462 9.75 -25.93 -0.35
C ILE A 462 8.75 -27.08 -0.44
N VAL A 463 9.12 -28.27 0.05
CA VAL A 463 8.23 -29.44 0.00
C VAL A 463 6.96 -29.18 0.81
N ARG A 464 7.07 -28.55 1.99
CA ARG A 464 5.90 -28.22 2.81
C ARG A 464 4.96 -27.23 2.11
N GLN A 465 5.51 -26.21 1.46
CA GLN A 465 4.73 -25.24 0.68
C GLN A 465 3.99 -25.93 -0.47
N LEU A 466 4.70 -26.67 -1.33
CA LEU A 466 4.06 -27.35 -2.47
C LEU A 466 3.05 -28.42 -2.03
N LYS A 467 3.26 -29.10 -0.89
CA LYS A 467 2.24 -29.98 -0.29
C LYS A 467 0.93 -29.24 -0.01
N LYS A 468 1.01 -28.06 0.62
CA LYS A 468 -0.17 -27.22 0.93
C LYS A 468 -0.82 -26.64 -0.32
N GLU A 469 -0.02 -26.25 -1.32
CA GLU A 469 -0.50 -25.68 -2.58
C GLU A 469 -1.27 -26.71 -3.42
N TYR A 470 -0.79 -27.95 -3.51
CA TYR A 470 -1.33 -28.95 -4.44
C TYR A 470 -2.05 -30.13 -3.76
N GLY A 471 -2.10 -30.17 -2.42
CA GLY A 471 -2.72 -31.29 -1.69
C GLY A 471 -2.01 -32.63 -1.96
N PHE A 472 -0.68 -32.62 -2.04
CA PHE A 472 0.11 -33.78 -2.47
C PHE A 472 0.95 -34.37 -1.32
N ASP A 473 0.32 -35.12 -0.43
CA ASP A 473 0.95 -35.62 0.81
C ASP A 473 2.24 -36.45 0.59
N GLU A 474 2.27 -37.22 -0.49
CA GLU A 474 3.39 -38.08 -0.88
C GLU A 474 4.53 -37.32 -1.60
N LEU A 475 4.46 -36.00 -1.73
CA LEU A 475 5.44 -35.19 -2.46
C LEU A 475 6.88 -35.46 -1.99
N HIS A 476 7.09 -35.62 -0.68
CA HIS A 476 8.40 -35.93 -0.11
C HIS A 476 9.02 -37.23 -0.68
N ARG A 477 8.19 -38.27 -0.84
CA ARG A 477 8.61 -39.56 -1.43
C ARG A 477 8.90 -39.41 -2.91
N ALA A 478 8.05 -38.68 -3.64
CA ALA A 478 8.24 -38.41 -5.06
C ALA A 478 9.52 -37.60 -5.34
N VAL A 479 9.83 -36.61 -4.50
CA VAL A 479 11.08 -35.83 -4.60
C VAL A 479 12.30 -36.71 -4.31
N ALA A 480 12.22 -37.60 -3.32
CA ALA A 480 13.31 -38.55 -3.04
C ALA A 480 13.55 -39.51 -4.22
N GLU A 481 12.50 -39.98 -4.89
CA GLU A 481 12.64 -40.79 -6.10
C GLU A 481 13.30 -40.00 -7.25
N MET A 482 12.95 -38.72 -7.42
CA MET A 482 13.59 -37.85 -8.41
C MET A 482 15.06 -37.58 -8.09
N GLN A 483 15.41 -37.45 -6.81
CA GLN A 483 16.80 -37.35 -6.37
C GLN A 483 17.59 -38.61 -6.72
N GLU A 484 17.01 -39.79 -6.55
CA GLU A 484 17.63 -41.05 -6.94
C GLU A 484 17.82 -41.15 -8.46
N ARG A 485 16.84 -40.67 -9.25
CA ARG A 485 16.98 -40.58 -10.71
C ARG A 485 18.09 -39.60 -11.12
N GLN A 486 18.18 -38.45 -10.47
CA GLN A 486 19.27 -37.50 -10.66
C GLN A 486 20.61 -38.13 -10.33
N ASN A 487 20.71 -38.93 -9.27
CA ASN A 487 21.95 -39.61 -8.90
C ASN A 487 22.44 -40.61 -9.95
N ARG A 488 21.54 -41.16 -10.77
CA ARG A 488 21.86 -42.06 -11.88
C ARG A 488 22.17 -41.33 -13.19
N ASP A 489 21.84 -40.04 -13.29
CA ASP A 489 22.19 -39.22 -14.45
C ASP A 489 23.71 -38.98 -14.47
N PRO A 490 24.41 -39.27 -15.59
CA PRO A 490 25.87 -39.09 -15.67
C PRO A 490 26.35 -37.66 -15.41
N PHE A 491 25.46 -36.68 -15.59
CA PHE A 491 25.74 -35.26 -15.36
C PHE A 491 25.04 -34.72 -14.10
N LYS A 492 24.42 -35.61 -13.30
CA LYS A 492 23.64 -35.29 -12.10
C LYS A 492 22.60 -34.20 -12.36
N ARG A 493 22.00 -34.18 -13.55
CA ARG A 493 21.00 -33.18 -13.94
C ARG A 493 19.71 -33.35 -13.14
N PRO A 494 19.09 -32.26 -12.65
CA PRO A 494 17.72 -32.31 -12.14
C PRO A 494 16.78 -32.92 -13.18
N VAL A 495 15.72 -33.62 -12.75
CA VAL A 495 14.81 -34.33 -13.67
C VAL A 495 14.18 -33.37 -14.71
N LEU A 496 13.91 -32.13 -14.31
CA LEU A 496 13.42 -31.09 -15.21
C LEU A 496 14.34 -30.83 -16.41
N LEU A 497 15.64 -31.04 -16.22
CA LEU A 497 16.73 -30.61 -17.09
C LEU A 497 17.38 -31.78 -17.85
N THR A 498 16.88 -33.01 -17.71
CA THR A 498 17.44 -34.20 -18.40
C THR A 498 17.29 -34.13 -19.92
N SER A 499 16.33 -33.35 -20.43
CA SER A 499 16.15 -33.11 -21.86
C SER A 499 17.16 -32.12 -22.45
N MET A 500 17.87 -31.34 -21.62
CA MET A 500 18.91 -30.44 -22.11
C MET A 500 20.12 -31.23 -22.58
N SER A 501 20.73 -30.79 -23.69
CA SER A 501 21.99 -31.39 -24.17
C SER A 501 23.08 -31.22 -23.11
N PRO A 502 24.07 -32.13 -23.04
CA PRO A 502 25.21 -31.98 -22.13
C PRO A 502 25.92 -30.62 -22.31
N GLN A 503 26.00 -30.09 -23.54
CA GLN A 503 26.60 -28.79 -23.81
C GLN A 503 25.78 -27.64 -23.20
N ASN A 504 24.45 -27.66 -23.34
CA ASN A 504 23.57 -26.65 -22.74
C ASN A 504 23.58 -26.74 -21.21
N TRP A 505 23.59 -27.96 -20.66
CA TRP A 505 23.75 -28.17 -19.22
C TRP A 505 25.04 -27.55 -18.68
N MET A 506 26.17 -27.80 -19.34
CA MET A 506 27.46 -27.21 -18.93
C MET A 506 27.47 -25.68 -19.07
N LYS A 507 26.73 -25.12 -20.04
CA LYS A 507 26.53 -23.67 -20.15
C LYS A 507 25.69 -23.13 -19.00
N PHE A 508 24.59 -23.81 -18.67
CA PHE A 508 23.71 -23.49 -17.56
C PHE A 508 24.46 -23.47 -16.22
N CYS A 509 25.21 -24.53 -15.89
CA CYS A 509 26.02 -24.61 -14.66
C CYS A 509 27.03 -23.47 -14.53
N ARG A 510 27.66 -23.06 -15.65
CA ARG A 510 28.59 -21.92 -15.67
C ARG A 510 27.89 -20.59 -15.38
N GLY A 511 26.65 -20.41 -15.81
CA GLY A 511 25.88 -19.19 -15.58
C GLY A 511 25.43 -19.01 -14.12
N MET A 512 25.25 -20.11 -13.39
CA MET A 512 24.74 -20.07 -12.02
C MET A 512 25.81 -19.91 -10.93
N ASN A 513 27.11 -19.79 -11.27
CA ASN A 513 28.21 -19.84 -10.30
C ASN A 513 28.12 -21.04 -9.34
N VAL A 514 27.47 -22.14 -9.75
CA VAL A 514 27.42 -23.38 -8.96
C VAL A 514 28.85 -23.89 -8.92
N THR A 515 29.47 -23.70 -7.75
CA THR A 515 30.87 -24.09 -7.54
C THR A 515 30.95 -25.60 -7.78
N ARG A 516 31.96 -26.04 -8.54
CA ARG A 516 32.16 -27.42 -9.04
C ARG A 516 32.01 -28.55 -8.00
N GLN A 517 31.98 -28.26 -6.70
CA GLN A 517 31.93 -29.23 -5.61
C GLN A 517 30.67 -30.11 -5.60
N VAL A 518 29.49 -29.63 -6.03
CA VAL A 518 28.26 -30.45 -5.99
C VAL A 518 28.09 -31.37 -7.22
N VAL A 519 28.89 -31.18 -8.27
CA VAL A 519 28.75 -31.94 -9.53
C VAL A 519 29.77 -33.09 -9.62
N LEU A 520 30.77 -33.14 -8.72
CA LEU A 520 31.89 -34.09 -8.80
C LEU A 520 32.17 -34.88 -7.50
N GLU A 521 31.40 -34.67 -6.44
CA GLU A 521 31.26 -35.60 -5.29
C GLU A 521 29.91 -36.33 -5.41
#